data_AF-J0WKD3-F1
#
_entry.id   AF-J0WKD3-F1
#
_cell.length_a   1.000
_cell.length_b   1.000
_cell.length_c   1.000
_cell.angle_alpha   90.00
_cell.angle_beta   90.00
_cell.angle_gamma   90.00
#
_symmetry.space_group_name_H-M   'P 1'
#
loop_
_entity.id
_entity.type
_entity.pdbx_description
1 polymer ?
#
loop_
_entity_poly.entity_id
_entity_poly.type
_entity_poly.pdbx_seq_one_letter_code
_entity_poly.pdbx_strand_id
1 'polypeptide(L)'
;MLRPPNHTTHTQFNDWIDSIISKRIEFFNSTAEGSLRPFVLFQFASKVKALMTDHANDQKALYRDFERWLLHLKCRALGHLTLCAKTAREHADLICKASVALLTAHGGPIGWQLLSDDEHRRLLTTMLDAIYDEIGQARFDSMSDSEQFTIEFIVHTCCGMHKELNMVGGANQAIMLVWEIHGFVPPILLLNKDAKRAQDHGAVFEGSRAGKLTRGGVKAAQLWGMLFKNNDPKKGYQDRFLVWASVEHSLELKLPDVNNVRFGCYTGAATFLLLHTEITIEFIEHVRETKTAGPSLTNVENNVHSALRDDPTLHELAGLAYVGECISIPYMEHIRTPGVNALDLGPFNAKARQLCRTIACNPELVIAPFHEDMHLKASLDGRPFRTPAVFHRIQALLHSGRLKYEILFRIVFAAFTGAAETLERFCEEYKPGGKIARAAPELLKSVFVPATNDANEGKIADHGAFIRRAPSARLSFFNAATMYKQNQSRR
;
A
#
# COMPACT_ATOMS: atom_id res chain seq x y z
N MET A 1 -0.35 -8.45 20.29
CA MET A 1 -1.38 -9.06 19.44
C MET A 1 -0.79 -10.32 18.89
N LEU A 2 -1.25 -11.45 19.41
CA LEU A 2 -0.98 -12.78 18.87
C LEU A 2 -1.71 -12.86 17.51
N ARG A 3 -1.02 -13.33 16.47
CA ARG A 3 -1.65 -13.53 15.15
C ARG A 3 -2.75 -14.59 15.28
N PRO A 4 -4.00 -14.30 14.88
CA PRO A 4 -5.04 -15.31 14.86
C PRO A 4 -4.73 -16.44 13.86
N PRO A 5 -5.25 -17.67 14.05
CA PRO A 5 -4.86 -18.85 13.28
C PRO A 5 -5.43 -18.90 11.86
N ASN A 6 -6.34 -17.99 11.49
CA ASN A 6 -6.97 -18.02 10.16
C ASN A 6 -7.26 -16.59 9.66
N HIS A 7 -6.56 -16.19 8.60
CA HIS A 7 -6.65 -14.86 7.97
C HIS A 7 -7.65 -14.84 6.81
N THR A 8 -8.81 -15.49 6.94
CA THR A 8 -9.84 -15.36 5.88
C THR A 8 -10.51 -13.99 5.97
N THR A 9 -10.97 -13.43 4.84
CA THR A 9 -11.72 -12.17 4.80
C THR A 9 -12.90 -12.18 5.77
N HIS A 10 -13.63 -13.29 5.87
CA HIS A 10 -14.78 -13.39 6.75
C HIS A 10 -14.40 -13.34 8.24
N THR A 11 -13.28 -13.98 8.62
CA THR A 11 -12.75 -13.87 9.99
C THR A 11 -12.36 -12.43 10.31
N GLN A 12 -11.71 -11.72 9.38
CA GLN A 12 -11.37 -10.30 9.57
C GLN A 12 -12.62 -9.43 9.72
N PHE A 13 -13.66 -9.67 8.93
CA PHE A 13 -14.93 -8.95 9.02
C PHE A 13 -15.59 -9.14 10.39
N ASN A 14 -15.76 -10.40 10.84
CA ASN A 14 -16.37 -10.69 12.13
C ASN A 14 -15.55 -10.11 13.29
N ASP A 15 -14.21 -10.19 13.24
CA ASP A 15 -13.34 -9.57 14.23
C ASP A 15 -13.53 -8.04 14.28
N TRP A 16 -13.70 -7.40 13.13
CA TRP A 16 -14.01 -5.97 13.08
C TRP A 16 -15.34 -5.63 13.76
N ILE A 17 -16.39 -6.39 13.46
CA ILE A 17 -17.71 -6.16 14.04
C ILE A 17 -17.67 -6.44 15.54
N ASP A 18 -17.32 -7.65 15.95
CA ASP A 18 -17.46 -8.12 17.32
C ASP A 18 -16.40 -7.52 18.24
N SER A 19 -15.14 -7.50 17.81
CA SER A 19 -14.03 -7.14 18.68
C SER A 19 -13.69 -5.66 18.66
N ILE A 20 -14.02 -4.94 17.59
CA ILE A 20 -13.68 -3.51 17.46
C ILE A 20 -14.92 -2.65 17.58
N ILE A 21 -15.96 -2.89 16.78
CA ILE A 21 -17.11 -1.97 16.72
C ILE A 21 -18.02 -2.19 17.93
N SER A 22 -18.60 -3.38 18.09
CA SER A 22 -19.57 -3.69 19.14
C SER A 22 -19.01 -3.44 20.53
N LYS A 23 -17.82 -3.96 20.85
CA LYS A 23 -17.16 -3.72 22.15
C LYS A 23 -16.88 -2.25 22.44
N ARG A 24 -16.55 -1.44 21.43
CA ARG A 24 -16.34 0.01 21.64
C ARG A 24 -17.64 0.75 21.89
N ILE A 25 -18.70 0.35 21.21
CA ILE A 25 -20.04 0.89 21.44
C ILE A 25 -20.52 0.52 22.85
N GLU A 26 -20.40 -0.75 23.24
CA GLU A 26 -20.72 -1.21 24.60
C GLU A 26 -19.92 -0.47 25.67
N PHE A 27 -18.61 -0.33 25.45
CA PHE A 27 -17.75 0.43 26.36
C PHE A 27 -18.16 1.90 26.45
N PHE A 28 -18.48 2.56 25.34
CA PHE A 28 -18.97 3.93 25.38
C PHE A 28 -20.29 4.03 26.15
N ASN A 29 -21.23 3.12 25.89
CA ASN A 29 -22.55 3.10 26.52
C ASN A 29 -22.49 2.80 28.03
N SER A 30 -21.45 2.12 28.52
CA SER A 30 -21.26 1.90 29.96
C SER A 30 -20.67 3.11 30.71
N THR A 31 -20.24 4.15 29.99
CA THR A 31 -19.82 5.41 30.62
C THR A 31 -21.01 6.25 31.07
N ALA A 32 -20.78 7.22 31.96
CA ALA A 32 -21.82 8.16 32.40
C ALA A 32 -22.43 8.96 31.23
N GLU A 33 -21.62 9.35 30.24
CA GLU A 33 -22.10 10.05 29.05
C GLU A 33 -22.91 9.14 28.13
N GLY A 34 -22.43 7.92 27.88
CA GLY A 34 -23.13 6.93 27.05
C GLY A 34 -24.43 6.42 27.70
N SER A 35 -24.51 6.39 29.02
CA SER A 35 -25.76 6.05 29.73
C SER A 35 -26.85 7.11 29.54
N LEU A 36 -26.47 8.38 29.39
CA LEU A 36 -27.39 9.48 29.10
C LEU A 36 -27.70 9.59 27.60
N ARG A 37 -26.72 9.28 26.74
CA ARG A 37 -26.80 9.40 25.28
C ARG A 37 -26.19 8.16 24.64
N PRO A 38 -26.93 7.04 24.61
CA PRO A 38 -26.40 5.80 24.07
C PRO A 38 -26.08 5.95 22.59
N PHE A 39 -24.89 5.47 22.24
CA PHE A 39 -24.48 5.32 20.86
C PHE A 39 -24.88 3.94 20.37
N VAL A 40 -25.45 3.89 19.17
CA VAL A 40 -26.08 2.67 18.63
C VAL A 40 -25.54 2.38 17.25
N LEU A 41 -25.60 1.11 16.86
CA LEU A 41 -24.92 0.61 15.67
C LEU A 41 -25.36 1.32 14.37
N PHE A 42 -26.61 1.75 14.28
CA PHE A 42 -27.08 2.52 13.12
C PHE A 42 -26.48 3.93 13.03
N GLN A 43 -26.16 4.57 14.17
CA GLN A 43 -25.46 5.86 14.18
C GLN A 43 -24.00 5.72 13.74
N PHE A 44 -23.39 4.58 14.04
CA PHE A 44 -22.09 4.23 13.45
C PHE A 44 -22.24 4.10 11.93
N ALA A 45 -23.20 3.30 11.47
CA ALA A 45 -23.38 3.02 10.05
C ALA A 45 -23.68 4.27 9.22
N SER A 46 -24.43 5.23 9.74
CA SER A 46 -24.73 6.49 9.06
C SER A 46 -23.50 7.40 8.90
N LYS A 47 -22.52 7.28 9.80
CA LYS A 47 -21.28 8.08 9.79
C LYS A 47 -20.18 7.48 8.93
N VAL A 48 -20.15 6.16 8.73
CA VAL A 48 -19.13 5.53 7.89
C VAL A 48 -19.44 5.77 6.42
N LYS A 49 -18.56 6.52 5.76
CA LYS A 49 -18.66 6.87 4.34
C LYS A 49 -17.47 6.42 3.49
N ALA A 50 -16.40 5.93 4.11
CA ALA A 50 -15.25 5.42 3.36
C ALA A 50 -14.47 4.36 4.13
N LEU A 51 -13.84 3.46 3.38
CA LEU A 51 -12.80 2.55 3.86
C LEU A 51 -11.52 2.80 3.04
N MET A 52 -10.38 2.85 3.73
CA MET A 52 -9.06 2.93 3.11
C MET A 52 -8.24 1.70 3.50
N THR A 53 -7.73 0.97 2.52
CA THR A 53 -6.88 -0.21 2.73
C THR A 53 -5.69 -0.22 1.78
N ASP A 54 -4.85 -1.26 1.86
CA ASP A 54 -3.94 -1.60 0.76
C ASP A 54 -4.73 -2.19 -0.44
N HIS A 55 -4.02 -2.62 -1.47
CA HIS A 55 -4.61 -3.16 -2.71
C HIS A 55 -4.81 -4.68 -2.71
N ALA A 56 -4.69 -5.35 -1.56
CA ALA A 56 -4.81 -6.80 -1.51
C ALA A 56 -6.25 -7.28 -1.76
N ASN A 57 -6.38 -8.45 -2.41
CA ASN A 57 -7.70 -8.97 -2.82
C ASN A 57 -8.61 -9.29 -1.64
N ASP A 58 -8.04 -9.72 -0.51
CA ASP A 58 -8.76 -9.96 0.73
C ASP A 58 -9.34 -8.66 1.32
N GLN A 59 -8.65 -7.53 1.16
CA GLN A 59 -9.14 -6.20 1.56
C GLN A 59 -10.27 -5.70 0.65
N LYS A 60 -10.20 -5.96 -0.66
CA LYS A 60 -11.32 -5.69 -1.59
C LYS A 60 -12.55 -6.55 -1.28
N ALA A 61 -12.35 -7.78 -0.81
CA ALA A 61 -13.44 -8.64 -0.37
C ALA A 61 -14.03 -8.15 0.97
N LEU A 62 -13.17 -7.73 1.91
CA LEU A 62 -13.58 -7.15 3.20
C LEU A 62 -14.46 -5.91 3.00
N TYR A 63 -14.07 -5.03 2.08
CA TYR A 63 -14.88 -3.86 1.73
C TYR A 63 -16.30 -4.24 1.26
N ARG A 64 -16.43 -5.28 0.43
CA ARG A 64 -17.75 -5.75 -0.05
C ARG A 64 -18.64 -6.28 1.07
N ASP A 65 -18.06 -6.95 2.06
CA ASP A 65 -18.79 -7.37 3.26
C ASP A 65 -19.25 -6.17 4.09
N PHE A 66 -18.35 -5.18 4.30
CA PHE A 66 -18.69 -3.94 4.98
C PHE A 66 -19.78 -3.14 4.28
N GLU A 67 -19.72 -3.03 2.96
CA GLU A 67 -20.68 -2.30 2.14
C GLU A 67 -22.09 -2.87 2.31
N ARG A 68 -22.24 -4.20 2.19
CA ARG A 68 -23.53 -4.88 2.40
C ARG A 68 -24.04 -4.71 3.83
N TRP A 69 -23.17 -4.94 4.81
CA TRP A 69 -23.53 -4.84 6.22
C TRP A 69 -23.95 -3.41 6.62
N LEU A 70 -23.22 -2.40 6.15
CA LEU A 70 -23.56 -1.00 6.42
C LEU A 70 -24.85 -0.58 5.72
N LEU A 71 -25.11 -1.06 4.50
CA LEU A 71 -26.40 -0.82 3.83
C LEU A 71 -27.55 -1.41 4.64
N HIS A 72 -27.44 -2.67 5.07
CA HIS A 72 -28.44 -3.33 5.93
C HIS A 72 -28.74 -2.50 7.18
N LEU A 73 -27.70 -2.05 7.89
CA LEU A 73 -27.86 -1.23 9.10
C LEU A 73 -28.50 0.13 8.82
N LYS A 74 -28.19 0.76 7.69
CA LYS A 74 -28.79 2.03 7.29
C LYS A 74 -30.26 1.85 6.92
N CYS A 75 -30.63 0.79 6.21
CA CYS A 75 -32.02 0.44 5.94
C CYS A 75 -32.79 0.22 7.25
N ARG A 76 -32.25 -0.58 8.17
CA ARG A 76 -32.85 -0.76 9.51
C ARG A 76 -33.05 0.57 10.25
N ALA A 77 -32.09 1.49 10.14
CA ALA A 77 -32.18 2.82 10.73
C ALA A 77 -33.38 3.62 10.16
N LEU A 78 -33.62 3.53 8.85
CA LEU A 78 -34.79 4.15 8.22
C LEU A 78 -36.08 3.55 8.75
N GLY A 79 -36.12 2.24 8.99
CA GLY A 79 -37.26 1.56 9.60
C GLY A 79 -37.56 2.07 10.99
N HIS A 80 -36.54 2.17 11.84
CA HIS A 80 -36.65 2.76 13.18
C HIS A 80 -37.18 4.20 13.13
N LEU A 81 -36.57 5.06 12.31
CA LEU A 81 -37.00 6.46 12.19
C LEU A 81 -38.44 6.59 11.65
N THR A 82 -38.81 5.75 10.69
CA THR A 82 -40.17 5.73 10.12
C THR A 82 -41.19 5.30 11.15
N LEU A 83 -40.89 4.27 11.95
CA LEU A 83 -41.77 3.80 13.01
C LEU A 83 -41.93 4.85 14.12
N CYS A 84 -40.84 5.52 14.53
CA CYS A 84 -40.87 6.58 15.54
C CYS A 84 -41.63 7.83 15.08
N ALA A 85 -41.64 8.11 13.78
CA ALA A 85 -42.37 9.26 13.22
C ALA A 85 -43.88 9.02 13.08
N LYS A 86 -44.33 7.78 13.22
CA LYS A 86 -45.73 7.36 13.08
C LYS A 86 -46.29 6.87 14.42
N THR A 87 -47.61 6.87 14.52
CA THR A 87 -48.33 6.33 15.67
C THR A 87 -48.36 4.80 15.61
N ALA A 88 -48.45 4.14 16.77
CA ALA A 88 -48.61 2.68 16.85
C ALA A 88 -49.83 2.17 16.05
N ARG A 89 -50.85 3.00 15.84
CA ARG A 89 -52.04 2.68 15.03
C ARG A 89 -51.72 2.55 13.54
N GLU A 90 -50.79 3.34 13.01
CA GLU A 90 -50.40 3.32 11.59
C GLU A 90 -49.58 2.08 11.22
N HIS A 91 -49.04 1.37 12.21
CA HIS A 91 -48.27 0.13 12.03
C HIS A 91 -48.84 -1.07 12.80
N ALA A 92 -50.07 -0.93 13.32
CA ALA A 92 -50.70 -1.93 14.19
C ALA A 92 -50.78 -3.32 13.55
N ASP A 93 -51.09 -3.39 12.25
CA ASP A 93 -51.17 -4.65 11.51
C ASP A 93 -49.81 -5.37 11.45
N LEU A 94 -48.73 -4.62 11.27
CA LEU A 94 -47.38 -5.18 11.14
C LEU A 94 -46.87 -5.69 12.50
N ILE A 95 -47.09 -4.89 13.56
CA ILE A 95 -46.78 -5.27 14.94
C ILE A 95 -47.62 -6.49 15.36
N CYS A 96 -48.91 -6.51 15.02
CA CYS A 96 -49.82 -7.61 15.33
C CYS A 96 -49.38 -8.90 14.62
N LYS A 97 -49.11 -8.85 13.31
CA LYS A 97 -48.60 -10.01 12.55
C LYS A 97 -47.30 -10.56 13.14
N ALA A 98 -46.34 -9.69 13.43
CA ALA A 98 -45.06 -10.08 14.02
C ALA A 98 -45.24 -10.68 15.43
N SER A 99 -46.11 -10.09 16.26
CA SER A 99 -46.43 -10.59 17.61
C SER A 99 -47.11 -11.95 17.58
N VAL A 100 -48.06 -12.15 16.65
CA VAL A 100 -48.74 -13.45 16.47
C VAL A 100 -47.74 -14.51 16.02
N ALA A 101 -46.90 -14.21 15.03
CA ALA A 101 -45.87 -15.14 14.56
C ALA A 101 -44.90 -15.53 15.69
N LEU A 102 -44.48 -14.56 16.50
CA LEU A 102 -43.60 -14.80 17.65
C LEU A 102 -44.27 -15.70 18.70
N LEU A 103 -45.53 -15.41 19.07
CA LEU A 103 -46.29 -16.23 20.00
C LEU A 103 -46.46 -17.66 19.48
N THR A 104 -46.82 -17.83 18.20
CA THR A 104 -46.99 -19.16 17.60
C THR A 104 -45.69 -19.97 17.59
N ALA A 105 -44.56 -19.35 17.25
CA ALA A 105 -43.25 -20.02 17.23
C ALA A 105 -42.81 -20.53 18.61
N HIS A 106 -43.32 -19.94 19.69
CA HIS A 106 -42.97 -20.28 21.07
C HIS A 106 -44.11 -20.95 21.83
N GLY A 107 -44.95 -21.74 21.15
CA GLY A 107 -45.97 -22.58 21.82
C GLY A 107 -47.22 -21.82 22.26
N GLY A 108 -47.50 -20.68 21.63
CA GLY A 108 -48.64 -19.83 21.95
C GLY A 108 -48.47 -19.06 23.26
N PRO A 109 -49.57 -18.50 23.80
CA PRO A 109 -49.52 -17.67 25.01
C PRO A 109 -48.91 -18.38 26.23
N ILE A 110 -49.13 -19.69 26.37
CA ILE A 110 -48.59 -20.48 27.49
C ILE A 110 -47.09 -20.65 27.37
N GLY A 111 -46.58 -21.04 26.18
CA GLY A 111 -45.15 -21.19 25.99
C GLY A 111 -44.40 -19.85 26.06
N TRP A 112 -45.03 -18.75 25.67
CA TRP A 112 -44.51 -17.39 25.90
C TRP A 112 -44.36 -17.08 27.39
N GLN A 113 -45.38 -17.34 28.22
CA GLN A 113 -45.33 -17.07 29.67
C GLN A 113 -44.28 -17.88 30.43
N LEU A 114 -43.84 -19.00 29.87
CA LEU A 114 -42.82 -19.87 30.47
C LEU A 114 -41.39 -19.44 30.16
N LEU A 115 -41.20 -18.42 29.32
CA LEU A 115 -39.89 -17.88 29.00
C LEU A 115 -39.33 -17.06 30.18
N SER A 116 -38.01 -17.05 30.31
CA SER A 116 -37.33 -16.13 31.21
C SER A 116 -37.40 -14.69 30.71
N ASP A 117 -37.20 -13.72 31.62
CA ASP A 117 -37.12 -12.29 31.26
C ASP A 117 -36.04 -11.99 30.20
N ASP A 118 -34.95 -12.74 30.22
CA ASP A 118 -33.86 -12.63 29.23
C ASP A 118 -34.24 -13.17 27.86
N GLU A 119 -35.04 -14.23 27.82
CA GLU A 119 -35.58 -14.77 26.57
C GLU A 119 -36.65 -13.84 25.99
N HIS A 120 -37.56 -13.33 26.82
CA HIS A 120 -38.53 -12.33 26.42
C HIS A 120 -37.87 -11.11 25.78
N ARG A 121 -36.87 -10.52 26.45
CA ARG A 121 -36.16 -9.34 25.93
C ARG A 121 -35.46 -9.61 24.60
N ARG A 122 -34.77 -10.76 24.48
CA ARG A 122 -34.11 -11.17 23.23
C ARG A 122 -35.11 -11.33 22.09
N LEU A 123 -36.21 -12.05 22.32
CA LEU A 123 -37.21 -12.32 21.30
C LEU A 123 -37.95 -11.04 20.86
N LEU A 124 -38.29 -10.15 21.79
CA LEU A 124 -38.89 -8.85 21.45
C LEU A 124 -37.93 -7.98 20.65
N THR A 125 -36.64 -7.99 20.97
CA THR A 125 -35.62 -7.25 20.22
C THR A 125 -35.50 -7.80 18.80
N THR A 126 -35.42 -9.13 18.63
CA THR A 126 -35.40 -9.78 17.31
C THR A 126 -36.64 -9.45 16.48
N MET A 127 -37.83 -9.46 17.11
CA MET A 127 -39.08 -9.09 16.44
C MET A 127 -39.05 -7.62 15.97
N LEU A 128 -38.62 -6.70 16.83
CA LEU A 128 -38.52 -5.27 16.49
C LEU A 128 -37.49 -5.03 15.37
N ASP A 129 -36.35 -5.71 15.41
CA ASP A 129 -35.33 -5.64 14.36
C ASP A 129 -35.90 -6.10 13.00
N ALA A 130 -36.69 -7.18 12.97
CA ALA A 130 -37.33 -7.66 11.75
C ALA A 130 -38.36 -6.65 11.20
N ILE A 131 -39.15 -6.02 12.09
CA ILE A 131 -40.08 -4.94 11.72
C ILE A 131 -39.32 -3.75 11.13
N TYR A 132 -38.22 -3.34 11.75
CA TYR A 132 -37.38 -2.26 11.23
C TYR A 132 -36.75 -2.60 9.88
N ASP A 133 -36.33 -3.83 9.67
CA ASP A 133 -35.80 -4.26 8.37
C ASP A 133 -36.87 -4.17 7.27
N GLU A 134 -38.09 -4.66 7.52
CA GLU A 134 -39.19 -4.62 6.55
C GLU A 134 -39.60 -3.18 6.20
N ILE A 135 -39.86 -2.34 7.21
CA ILE A 135 -40.25 -0.94 7.01
C ILE A 135 -39.09 -0.15 6.37
N GLY A 136 -37.87 -0.41 6.83
CA GLY A 136 -36.66 0.24 6.37
C GLY A 136 -36.38 -0.03 4.90
N GLN A 137 -36.49 -1.30 4.48
CA GLN A 137 -36.33 -1.69 3.09
C GLN A 137 -37.43 -1.08 2.21
N ALA A 138 -38.71 -1.18 2.62
CA ALA A 138 -39.80 -0.56 1.87
C ALA A 138 -39.64 0.96 1.74
N ARG A 139 -39.15 1.62 2.80
CA ARG A 139 -38.85 3.05 2.77
C ARG A 139 -37.70 3.36 1.81
N PHE A 140 -36.62 2.58 1.85
CA PHE A 140 -35.49 2.72 0.93
C PHE A 140 -35.93 2.54 -0.52
N ASP A 141 -36.70 1.48 -0.83
CA ASP A 141 -37.20 1.19 -2.18
C ASP A 141 -38.14 2.28 -2.72
N SER A 142 -38.82 3.01 -1.83
CA SER A 142 -39.69 4.14 -2.20
C SER A 142 -38.95 5.45 -2.48
N MET A 143 -37.65 5.53 -2.16
CA MET A 143 -36.84 6.72 -2.36
C MET A 143 -36.43 6.89 -3.82
N SER A 144 -36.08 8.10 -4.21
CA SER A 144 -35.44 8.36 -5.49
C SER A 144 -34.04 7.73 -5.58
N ASP A 145 -33.56 7.48 -6.79
CA ASP A 145 -32.20 6.96 -7.04
C ASP A 145 -31.11 7.80 -6.35
N SER A 146 -31.30 9.12 -6.25
CA SER A 146 -30.34 10.03 -5.61
C SER A 146 -30.29 9.86 -4.09
N GLU A 147 -31.46 9.68 -3.46
CA GLU A 147 -31.57 9.43 -2.02
C GLU A 147 -31.02 8.05 -1.68
N GLN A 148 -31.40 7.03 -2.45
CA GLN A 148 -30.86 5.67 -2.31
C GLN A 148 -29.33 5.68 -2.42
N PHE A 149 -28.79 6.34 -3.45
CA PHE A 149 -27.35 6.47 -3.65
C PHE A 149 -26.66 7.13 -2.44
N THR A 150 -27.27 8.17 -1.85
CA THR A 150 -26.71 8.87 -0.69
C THR A 150 -26.65 7.98 0.56
N ILE A 151 -27.65 7.11 0.74
CA ILE A 151 -27.69 6.13 1.82
C ILE A 151 -26.67 5.02 1.57
N GLU A 152 -26.66 4.44 0.37
CA GLU A 152 -25.70 3.42 -0.07
C GLU A 152 -24.25 3.94 -0.08
N PHE A 153 -24.06 5.25 -0.08
CA PHE A 153 -22.76 5.85 -0.26
C PHE A 153 -21.77 5.39 0.82
N ILE A 154 -20.81 4.63 0.34
CA ILE A 154 -19.58 4.25 0.97
C ILE A 154 -18.59 4.03 -0.16
N VAL A 155 -17.36 4.49 0.01
CA VAL A 155 -16.31 4.39 -1.00
C VAL A 155 -15.11 3.64 -0.48
N HIS A 156 -14.58 2.75 -1.32
CA HIS A 156 -13.28 2.13 -1.09
C HIS A 156 -12.23 2.94 -1.82
N THR A 157 -11.19 3.36 -1.10
CA THR A 157 -9.99 3.90 -1.72
C THR A 157 -8.81 3.03 -1.31
N CYS A 158 -7.91 2.81 -2.25
CA CYS A 158 -6.68 2.11 -1.94
C CYS A 158 -5.52 3.10 -1.76
N CYS A 159 -4.62 2.82 -0.83
CA CYS A 159 -3.49 3.68 -0.48
C CYS A 159 -2.68 4.12 -1.72
N GLY A 160 -2.41 5.43 -1.83
CA GLY A 160 -1.62 6.00 -2.93
C GLY A 160 -0.17 5.51 -2.95
N MET A 161 0.45 5.27 -1.80
CA MET A 161 1.83 4.75 -1.74
C MET A 161 1.93 3.36 -2.36
N HIS A 162 0.90 2.53 -2.17
CA HIS A 162 0.84 1.23 -2.80
C HIS A 162 0.54 1.31 -4.31
N LYS A 163 -0.15 2.37 -4.79
CA LYS A 163 -0.29 2.62 -6.24
C LYS A 163 1.07 2.92 -6.87
N GLU A 164 1.86 3.79 -6.24
CA GLU A 164 3.22 4.10 -6.67
C GLU A 164 4.13 2.87 -6.62
N LEU A 165 4.13 2.14 -5.51
CA LEU A 165 4.95 0.95 -5.32
C LEU A 165 4.66 -0.09 -6.41
N ASN A 166 3.38 -0.34 -6.69
CA ASN A 166 2.97 -1.28 -7.73
C ASN A 166 3.33 -0.76 -9.13
N MET A 167 3.16 0.55 -9.39
CA MET A 167 3.59 1.16 -10.65
C MET A 167 5.08 0.95 -10.92
N VAL A 168 5.96 1.18 -9.94
CA VAL A 168 7.40 0.91 -10.07
C VAL A 168 7.65 -0.59 -10.29
N GLY A 169 6.91 -1.46 -9.60
CA GLY A 169 6.95 -2.90 -9.83
C GLY A 169 6.59 -3.28 -11.27
N GLY A 170 5.55 -2.66 -11.83
CA GLY A 170 5.11 -2.85 -13.22
C GLY A 170 6.13 -2.33 -14.24
N ALA A 171 6.75 -1.18 -13.97
CA ALA A 171 7.85 -0.66 -14.77
C ALA A 171 9.02 -1.65 -14.82
N ASN A 172 9.46 -2.15 -13.65
CA ASN A 172 10.54 -3.14 -13.59
C ASN A 172 10.20 -4.44 -14.33
N GLN A 173 8.97 -4.95 -14.18
CA GLN A 173 8.53 -6.15 -14.90
C GLN A 173 8.63 -5.96 -16.43
N ALA A 174 8.19 -4.80 -16.93
CA ALA A 174 8.28 -4.49 -18.35
C ALA A 174 9.73 -4.34 -18.83
N ILE A 175 10.59 -3.68 -18.05
CA ILE A 175 12.04 -3.58 -18.34
C ILE A 175 12.67 -4.97 -18.50
N MET A 176 12.39 -5.89 -17.58
CA MET A 176 12.98 -7.24 -17.60
C MET A 176 12.60 -8.03 -18.88
N LEU A 177 11.44 -7.76 -19.48
CA LEU A 177 11.00 -8.42 -20.71
C LEU A 177 11.70 -7.90 -21.97
N VAL A 178 12.27 -6.69 -21.93
CA VAL A 178 12.95 -6.06 -23.09
C VAL A 178 14.07 -6.95 -23.63
N TRP A 179 14.85 -7.57 -22.73
CA TRP A 179 15.99 -8.40 -23.12
C TRP A 179 15.55 -9.58 -23.99
N GLU A 180 14.50 -10.30 -23.59
CA GLU A 180 13.96 -11.44 -24.33
C GLU A 180 13.27 -10.99 -25.62
N ILE A 181 12.38 -9.99 -25.55
CA ILE A 181 11.60 -9.51 -26.70
C ILE A 181 12.49 -9.04 -27.85
N HIS A 182 13.61 -8.40 -27.55
CA HIS A 182 14.52 -7.83 -28.55
C HIS A 182 15.77 -8.69 -28.79
N GLY A 183 15.90 -9.85 -28.15
CA GLY A 183 17.06 -10.73 -28.31
C GLY A 183 18.38 -10.11 -27.81
N PHE A 184 18.33 -9.18 -26.86
CA PHE A 184 19.51 -8.58 -26.24
C PHE A 184 20.08 -9.48 -25.16
N VAL A 185 21.38 -9.32 -24.86
CA VAL A 185 22.03 -10.03 -23.75
C VAL A 185 21.47 -9.52 -22.43
N PRO A 186 20.83 -10.37 -21.60
CA PRO A 186 20.23 -9.94 -20.35
C PRO A 186 21.30 -9.71 -19.27
N PRO A 187 20.94 -9.04 -18.16
CA PRO A 187 21.80 -8.88 -17.00
C PRO A 187 22.35 -10.20 -16.46
N ILE A 188 23.54 -10.13 -15.87
CA ILE A 188 24.17 -11.29 -15.23
C ILE A 188 23.29 -11.86 -14.11
N LEU A 189 23.38 -13.18 -13.92
CA LEU A 189 22.73 -13.86 -12.81
C LEU A 189 23.39 -13.51 -11.48
N LEU A 190 22.60 -13.06 -10.52
CA LEU A 190 23.04 -12.73 -9.16
C LEU A 190 22.64 -13.85 -8.21
N LEU A 191 23.36 -14.97 -8.32
CA LEU A 191 23.07 -16.22 -7.62
C LEU A 191 23.28 -16.09 -6.11
N ASN A 192 22.41 -16.72 -5.32
CA ASN A 192 22.72 -16.92 -3.91
C ASN A 192 23.84 -17.97 -3.75
N LYS A 193 24.40 -18.09 -2.53
CA LYS A 193 25.55 -18.96 -2.24
C LYS A 193 25.31 -20.43 -2.63
N ASP A 194 24.11 -20.94 -2.38
CA ASP A 194 23.78 -22.34 -2.63
C ASP A 194 23.57 -22.62 -4.12
N ALA A 195 22.88 -21.72 -4.82
CA ALA A 195 22.74 -21.77 -6.27
C ALA A 195 24.09 -21.64 -6.98
N LYS A 196 25.00 -20.79 -6.47
CA LYS A 196 26.36 -20.66 -7.02
C LYS A 196 27.15 -21.96 -6.86
N ARG A 197 27.14 -22.56 -5.66
CA ARG A 197 27.76 -23.87 -5.42
C ARG A 197 27.21 -24.96 -6.33
N ALA A 198 25.89 -25.04 -6.48
CA ALA A 198 25.28 -26.02 -7.37
C ALA A 198 25.68 -25.77 -8.84
N GLN A 199 25.78 -24.52 -9.29
CA GLN A 199 26.32 -24.20 -10.62
C GLN A 199 27.75 -24.71 -10.81
N ASP A 200 28.61 -24.45 -9.82
CA ASP A 200 30.04 -24.83 -9.87
C ASP A 200 30.22 -26.37 -9.88
N HIS A 201 29.23 -27.11 -9.38
CA HIS A 201 29.14 -28.57 -9.45
C HIS A 201 28.41 -29.09 -10.71
N GLY A 202 28.21 -28.25 -11.73
CA GLY A 202 27.66 -28.64 -13.02
C GLY A 202 26.13 -28.72 -13.08
N ALA A 203 25.41 -28.18 -12.09
CA ALA A 203 23.96 -28.09 -12.18
C ALA A 203 23.55 -27.12 -13.30
N VAL A 204 22.84 -27.63 -14.29
CA VAL A 204 22.15 -26.80 -15.28
C VAL A 204 20.81 -26.39 -14.67
N PHE A 205 20.65 -25.10 -14.43
CA PHE A 205 19.38 -24.56 -13.95
C PHE A 205 18.46 -24.27 -15.13
N GLU A 206 17.81 -25.31 -15.66
CA GLU A 206 16.63 -25.15 -16.49
C GLU A 206 15.42 -24.90 -15.60
N GLY A 207 14.63 -23.86 -15.91
CA GLY A 207 13.24 -23.70 -15.47
C GLY A 207 12.88 -24.02 -14.00
N SER A 208 12.55 -22.98 -13.24
CA SER A 208 11.73 -22.97 -12.00
C SER A 208 12.20 -23.72 -10.74
N ARG A 209 13.17 -24.65 -10.79
CA ARG A 209 13.48 -25.53 -9.63
C ARG A 209 14.73 -25.20 -8.80
N ALA A 210 15.47 -24.16 -9.12
CA ALA A 210 16.36 -23.48 -8.19
C ALA A 210 15.77 -22.11 -7.90
N GLY A 211 15.54 -21.77 -6.62
CA GLY A 211 14.78 -20.58 -6.21
C GLY A 211 15.02 -19.38 -7.12
N LYS A 212 13.96 -18.89 -7.78
CA LYS A 212 13.93 -17.84 -8.82
C LYS A 212 15.32 -17.25 -9.08
N LEU A 213 16.04 -17.75 -10.08
CA LEU A 213 17.29 -17.14 -10.52
C LEU A 213 17.06 -15.64 -10.75
N THR A 214 17.62 -14.79 -9.88
CA THR A 214 17.39 -13.34 -9.91
C THR A 214 18.55 -12.62 -10.57
N ARG A 215 18.25 -11.55 -11.31
CA ARG A 215 19.21 -10.70 -12.03
C ARG A 215 18.72 -9.25 -12.06
N GLY A 216 19.54 -8.36 -12.62
CA GLY A 216 19.10 -7.02 -13.01
C GLY A 216 19.15 -5.97 -11.90
N GLY A 217 18.69 -4.76 -12.24
CA GLY A 217 18.85 -3.53 -11.45
C GLY A 217 18.20 -3.61 -10.07
N VAL A 218 16.94 -4.06 -9.98
CA VAL A 218 16.26 -4.23 -8.67
C VAL A 218 17.00 -5.23 -7.80
N LYS A 219 17.48 -6.34 -8.36
CA LYS A 219 18.22 -7.33 -7.56
C LYS A 219 19.57 -6.77 -7.09
N ALA A 220 20.27 -6.03 -7.95
CA ALA A 220 21.50 -5.34 -7.59
C ALA A 220 21.25 -4.35 -6.44
N ALA A 221 20.20 -3.53 -6.54
CA ALA A 221 19.79 -2.60 -5.48
C ALA A 221 19.44 -3.32 -4.17
N GLN A 222 18.72 -4.44 -4.21
CA GLN A 222 18.45 -5.27 -3.03
C GLN A 222 19.71 -5.76 -2.33
N LEU A 223 20.64 -6.35 -3.09
CA LEU A 223 21.89 -6.87 -2.54
C LEU A 223 22.78 -5.75 -2.02
N TRP A 224 22.79 -4.60 -2.70
CA TRP A 224 23.44 -3.40 -2.21
C TRP A 224 22.81 -2.94 -0.89
N GLY A 225 21.48 -2.88 -0.79
CA GLY A 225 20.77 -2.56 0.44
C GLY A 225 21.11 -3.50 1.59
N MET A 226 21.28 -4.80 1.32
CA MET A 226 21.71 -5.77 2.32
C MET A 226 23.12 -5.49 2.87
N LEU A 227 24.02 -4.93 2.06
CA LEU A 227 25.36 -4.54 2.50
C LEU A 227 25.34 -3.17 3.17
N PHE A 228 24.85 -2.14 2.49
CA PHE A 228 25.04 -0.74 2.85
C PHE A 228 23.91 -0.15 3.70
N LYS A 229 22.76 -0.83 3.79
CA LYS A 229 21.60 -0.39 4.58
C LYS A 229 20.99 -1.54 5.39
N ASN A 230 21.84 -2.42 5.92
CA ASN A 230 21.41 -3.62 6.64
C ASN A 230 20.48 -3.30 7.83
N ASN A 231 19.46 -4.14 8.04
CA ASN A 231 18.56 -4.00 9.19
C ASN A 231 19.29 -4.22 10.54
N ASP A 232 20.39 -4.97 10.53
CA ASP A 232 21.31 -5.13 11.64
C ASP A 232 22.48 -4.16 11.47
N PRO A 233 22.54 -3.06 12.24
CA PRO A 233 23.59 -2.04 12.10
C PRO A 233 24.99 -2.60 12.39
N LYS A 234 25.12 -3.77 13.03
CA LYS A 234 26.41 -4.41 13.30
C LYS A 234 26.95 -5.25 12.14
N LYS A 235 26.11 -5.60 11.17
CA LYS A 235 26.47 -6.52 10.06
C LYS A 235 26.64 -5.81 8.72
N GLY A 236 26.11 -4.60 8.59
CA GLY A 236 26.21 -3.81 7.37
C GLY A 236 27.50 -2.98 7.29
N TYR A 237 27.70 -2.38 6.12
CA TYR A 237 28.75 -1.42 5.83
C TYR A 237 28.29 0.03 5.93
N GLN A 238 27.06 0.31 6.38
CA GLN A 238 26.48 1.65 6.38
C GLN A 238 27.45 2.71 6.93
N ASP A 239 27.80 2.61 8.21
CA ASP A 239 28.59 3.65 8.86
C ASP A 239 30.04 3.65 8.35
N ARG A 240 30.61 2.46 8.10
CA ARG A 240 31.95 2.32 7.55
C ARG A 240 32.06 2.98 6.16
N PHE A 241 31.06 2.80 5.31
CA PHE A 241 31.01 3.37 3.97
C PHE A 241 30.84 4.89 4.02
N LEU A 242 29.96 5.40 4.88
CA LEU A 242 29.74 6.85 5.03
C LEU A 242 30.98 7.55 5.55
N VAL A 243 31.63 7.00 6.57
CA VAL A 243 32.89 7.55 7.11
C VAL A 243 33.99 7.49 6.05
N TRP A 244 34.16 6.35 5.38
CA TRP A 244 35.16 6.20 4.33
C TRP A 244 34.95 7.16 3.16
N ALA A 245 33.72 7.30 2.67
CA ALA A 245 33.40 8.25 1.59
C ALA A 245 33.64 9.71 2.01
N SER A 246 33.37 10.05 3.28
CA SER A 246 33.64 11.38 3.82
C SER A 246 35.15 11.65 3.96
N VAL A 247 35.92 10.69 4.49
CA VAL A 247 37.36 10.87 4.76
C VAL A 247 38.19 10.80 3.48
N GLU A 248 37.96 9.78 2.64
CA GLU A 248 38.79 9.52 1.47
C GLU A 248 38.35 10.31 0.22
N HIS A 249 37.06 10.63 0.12
CA HIS A 249 36.50 11.32 -1.06
C HIS A 249 35.83 12.66 -0.75
N SER A 250 35.79 13.10 0.51
CA SER A 250 35.08 14.34 0.91
C SER A 250 33.61 14.36 0.48
N LEU A 251 32.95 13.19 0.48
CA LEU A 251 31.56 13.04 0.07
C LEU A 251 30.63 12.79 1.24
N GLU A 252 29.65 13.67 1.40
CA GLU A 252 28.53 13.47 2.33
C GLU A 252 27.38 12.76 1.61
N LEU A 253 27.23 11.47 1.89
CA LEU A 253 26.25 10.62 1.21
C LEU A 253 25.02 10.35 2.09
N LYS A 254 23.84 10.32 1.45
CA LYS A 254 22.59 9.87 2.06
C LYS A 254 22.12 8.59 1.38
N LEU A 255 22.20 7.48 2.09
CA LEU A 255 21.83 6.17 1.55
C LEU A 255 20.30 6.00 1.43
N PRO A 256 19.78 5.50 0.29
CA PRO A 256 18.37 5.15 0.15
C PRO A 256 17.97 4.00 1.07
N ASP A 257 16.71 4.01 1.53
CA ASP A 257 16.20 3.06 2.51
C ASP A 257 15.66 1.75 1.88
N VAL A 258 16.56 1.02 1.24
CA VAL A 258 16.22 -0.10 0.35
C VAL A 258 15.53 -1.27 1.06
N ASN A 259 15.92 -1.55 2.31
CA ASN A 259 15.43 -2.73 3.03
C ASN A 259 14.05 -2.51 3.68
N ASN A 260 13.65 -1.27 3.91
CA ASN A 260 12.39 -0.96 4.61
C ASN A 260 11.22 -0.64 3.65
N VAL A 261 11.48 -0.20 2.41
CA VAL A 261 10.45 0.46 1.57
C VAL A 261 10.10 -0.29 0.25
N ARG A 262 10.46 -1.58 0.12
CA ARG A 262 10.09 -2.46 -1.02
C ARG A 262 10.32 -1.80 -2.40
N PHE A 263 9.38 -1.83 -3.34
CA PHE A 263 9.62 -1.37 -4.72
C PHE A 263 9.76 0.14 -4.86
N GLY A 264 9.05 0.94 -4.06
CA GLY A 264 9.10 2.41 -4.13
C GLY A 264 10.47 3.02 -3.82
N CYS A 265 11.39 2.27 -3.18
CA CYS A 265 12.75 2.75 -2.92
C CYS A 265 13.80 2.32 -3.94
N TYR A 266 13.48 1.42 -4.89
CA TYR A 266 14.45 0.99 -5.89
C TYR A 266 14.73 2.06 -6.95
N THR A 267 13.82 3.02 -7.18
CA THR A 267 14.08 4.18 -8.05
C THR A 267 15.16 5.09 -7.44
N GLY A 268 15.06 5.38 -6.14
CA GLY A 268 16.08 6.10 -5.39
C GLY A 268 17.40 5.31 -5.27
N ALA A 269 17.31 4.00 -5.08
CA ALA A 269 18.50 3.12 -5.10
C ALA A 269 19.19 3.11 -6.47
N ALA A 270 18.42 3.04 -7.55
CA ALA A 270 18.96 3.08 -8.91
C ALA A 270 19.66 4.41 -9.20
N THR A 271 19.03 5.52 -8.80
CA THR A 271 19.62 6.86 -8.87
C THR A 271 20.96 6.92 -8.11
N PHE A 272 20.97 6.47 -6.85
CA PHE A 272 22.17 6.45 -6.02
C PHE A 272 23.28 5.58 -6.64
N LEU A 273 22.94 4.35 -7.07
CA LEU A 273 23.90 3.40 -7.63
C LEU A 273 24.51 3.87 -8.95
N LEU A 274 23.76 4.61 -9.78
CA LEU A 274 24.27 5.22 -10.99
C LEU A 274 25.24 6.36 -10.68
N LEU A 275 24.90 7.23 -9.73
CA LEU A 275 25.74 8.38 -9.36
C LEU A 275 27.02 7.97 -8.64
N HIS A 276 26.98 6.89 -7.88
CA HIS A 276 28.07 6.45 -7.01
C HIS A 276 28.57 5.04 -7.38
N THR A 277 28.50 4.67 -8.66
CA THR A 277 28.90 3.33 -9.14
C THR A 277 30.35 3.04 -8.78
N GLU A 278 31.25 3.96 -9.13
CA GLU A 278 32.70 3.84 -8.99
C GLU A 278 33.10 3.78 -7.51
N ILE A 279 32.59 4.71 -6.70
CA ILE A 279 32.87 4.78 -5.25
C ILE A 279 32.33 3.54 -4.52
N THR A 280 31.16 3.03 -4.92
CA THR A 280 30.62 1.79 -4.35
C THR A 280 31.51 0.60 -4.69
N ILE A 281 32.01 0.53 -5.93
CA ILE A 281 32.93 -0.50 -6.39
C ILE A 281 34.25 -0.44 -5.60
N GLU A 282 34.86 0.75 -5.52
CA GLU A 282 36.12 1.02 -4.85
C GLU A 282 36.04 0.65 -3.36
N PHE A 283 34.95 1.02 -2.70
CA PHE A 283 34.74 0.63 -1.31
C PHE A 283 34.68 -0.89 -1.12
N ILE A 284 34.02 -1.62 -2.02
CA ILE A 284 33.95 -3.09 -1.95
C ILE A 284 35.36 -3.70 -2.12
N GLU A 285 36.20 -3.12 -2.98
CA GLU A 285 37.60 -3.53 -3.15
C GLU A 285 38.44 -3.20 -1.92
N HIS A 286 38.27 -2.03 -1.31
CA HIS A 286 38.89 -1.68 -0.03
C HIS A 286 38.48 -2.66 1.09
N VAL A 287 37.19 -3.02 1.16
CA VAL A 287 36.71 -4.03 2.12
C VAL A 287 37.33 -5.39 1.84
N ARG A 288 37.49 -5.80 0.58
CA ARG A 288 38.18 -7.05 0.21
C ARG A 288 39.60 -7.07 0.76
N GLU A 289 40.37 -6.01 0.51
CA GLU A 289 41.79 -5.92 0.83
C GLU A 289 42.06 -5.85 2.33
N THR A 290 41.14 -5.29 3.10
CA THR A 290 41.26 -5.15 4.55
C THR A 290 40.81 -6.37 5.35
N LYS A 291 40.44 -7.48 4.70
CA LYS A 291 40.01 -8.73 5.38
C LYS A 291 41.19 -9.52 5.93
N THR A 292 41.12 -9.85 7.22
CA THR A 292 42.13 -10.64 7.94
C THR A 292 42.26 -12.09 7.46
N ALA A 293 41.18 -12.69 6.97
CA ALA A 293 41.17 -14.06 6.44
C ALA A 293 41.64 -14.16 4.97
N GLY A 294 42.19 -13.08 4.41
CA GLY A 294 42.66 -12.98 3.03
C GLY A 294 41.71 -12.19 2.10
N PRO A 295 42.23 -11.68 0.97
CA PRO A 295 41.51 -10.74 0.10
C PRO A 295 40.47 -11.44 -0.77
N SER A 296 39.35 -11.83 -0.17
CA SER A 296 38.24 -12.50 -0.86
C SER A 296 36.93 -11.76 -0.69
N LEU A 297 36.13 -11.72 -1.76
CA LEU A 297 34.77 -11.19 -1.69
C LEU A 297 33.80 -12.26 -1.18
N THR A 298 32.86 -11.87 -0.32
CA THR A 298 31.71 -12.73 -0.03
C THR A 298 30.81 -12.83 -1.27
N ASN A 299 29.92 -13.82 -1.32
CA ASN A 299 29.00 -13.98 -2.47
C ASN A 299 28.14 -12.74 -2.71
N VAL A 300 27.67 -12.07 -1.65
CA VAL A 300 26.84 -10.86 -1.78
C VAL A 300 27.68 -9.68 -2.28
N GLU A 301 28.88 -9.49 -1.75
CA GLU A 301 29.82 -8.47 -2.24
C GLU A 301 30.18 -8.68 -3.70
N ASN A 302 30.51 -9.91 -4.10
CA ASN A 302 30.85 -10.25 -5.47
C ASN A 302 29.68 -9.99 -6.44
N ASN A 303 28.45 -10.31 -6.01
CA ASN A 303 27.26 -10.03 -6.80
C ASN A 303 27.05 -8.53 -7.00
N VAL A 304 27.15 -7.72 -5.95
CA VAL A 304 27.01 -6.25 -6.09
C VAL A 304 28.14 -5.69 -6.95
N HIS A 305 29.37 -6.10 -6.70
CA HIS A 305 30.56 -5.69 -7.44
C HIS A 305 30.47 -6.01 -8.94
N SER A 306 29.99 -7.21 -9.27
CA SER A 306 29.79 -7.66 -10.66
C SER A 306 28.61 -6.93 -11.31
N ALA A 307 27.50 -6.74 -10.58
CA ALA A 307 26.30 -6.08 -11.09
C ALA A 307 26.57 -4.62 -11.49
N LEU A 308 27.40 -3.89 -10.76
CA LEU A 308 27.75 -2.50 -11.07
C LEU A 308 28.71 -2.36 -12.27
N ARG A 309 29.37 -3.46 -12.66
CA ARG A 309 30.19 -3.56 -13.88
C ARG A 309 29.42 -4.11 -15.08
N ASP A 310 28.27 -4.70 -14.84
CA ASP A 310 27.42 -5.28 -15.88
C ASP A 310 26.60 -4.18 -16.57
N ASP A 311 26.92 -3.90 -17.83
CA ASP A 311 26.27 -2.87 -18.62
C ASP A 311 24.75 -3.09 -18.74
N PRO A 312 24.21 -4.30 -19.02
CA PRO A 312 22.77 -4.55 -18.98
C PRO A 312 22.11 -4.20 -17.63
N THR A 313 22.75 -4.51 -16.50
CA THR A 313 22.26 -4.08 -15.17
C THR A 313 22.17 -2.55 -15.09
N LEU A 314 23.18 -1.82 -15.58
CA LEU A 314 23.15 -0.35 -15.59
C LEU A 314 22.00 0.21 -16.44
N HIS A 315 21.65 -0.44 -17.54
CA HIS A 315 20.51 -0.02 -18.34
C HIS A 315 19.18 -0.13 -17.57
N GLU A 316 18.97 -1.23 -16.83
CA GLU A 316 17.77 -1.36 -16.00
C GLU A 316 17.73 -0.30 -14.90
N LEU A 317 18.88 -0.02 -14.25
CA LEU A 317 18.98 1.06 -13.26
C LEU A 317 18.65 2.43 -13.89
N ALA A 318 19.11 2.71 -15.11
CA ALA A 318 18.81 3.96 -15.81
C ALA A 318 17.30 4.12 -16.07
N GLY A 319 16.63 3.06 -16.52
CA GLY A 319 15.17 3.07 -16.69
C GLY A 319 14.42 3.34 -15.38
N LEU A 320 14.83 2.70 -14.29
CA LEU A 320 14.22 2.92 -12.96
C LEU A 320 14.50 4.31 -12.39
N ALA A 321 15.69 4.87 -12.64
CA ALA A 321 16.02 6.23 -12.23
C ALA A 321 15.14 7.26 -12.95
N TYR A 322 14.90 7.10 -14.26
CA TYR A 322 13.96 7.96 -14.98
C TYR A 322 12.53 7.86 -14.44
N VAL A 323 12.03 6.65 -14.15
CA VAL A 323 10.71 6.46 -13.51
C VAL A 323 10.65 7.16 -12.15
N GLY A 324 11.76 7.11 -11.39
CA GLY A 324 11.98 7.85 -10.15
C GLY A 324 11.73 9.34 -10.28
N GLU A 325 12.60 10.00 -11.06
CA GLU A 325 12.62 11.45 -11.22
C GLU A 325 11.36 11.99 -11.91
N CYS A 326 10.80 11.27 -12.89
CA CYS A 326 9.68 11.75 -13.69
C CYS A 326 8.33 11.58 -12.98
N ILE A 327 8.14 10.49 -12.22
CA ILE A 327 6.83 10.10 -11.69
C ILE A 327 6.87 9.77 -10.21
N SER A 328 7.68 8.79 -9.80
CA SER A 328 7.60 8.19 -8.45
C SER A 328 7.84 9.24 -7.35
N ILE A 329 8.87 10.06 -7.49
CA ILE A 329 9.21 11.13 -6.54
C ILE A 329 8.09 12.19 -6.45
N PRO A 330 7.70 12.88 -7.54
CA PRO A 330 6.63 13.89 -7.48
C PRO A 330 5.27 13.29 -7.10
N TYR A 331 4.99 12.03 -7.46
CA TYR A 331 3.78 11.33 -7.03
C TYR A 331 3.73 11.17 -5.51
N MET A 332 4.82 10.64 -4.91
CA MET A 332 4.93 10.44 -3.46
C MET A 332 4.87 11.76 -2.69
N GLU A 333 5.49 12.82 -3.20
CA GLU A 333 5.42 14.16 -2.60
C GLU A 333 3.98 14.70 -2.57
N HIS A 334 3.25 14.57 -3.69
CA HIS A 334 1.88 15.03 -3.77
C HIS A 334 0.96 14.28 -2.80
N ILE A 335 0.94 12.95 -2.82
CA ILE A 335 0.02 12.17 -1.98
C ILE A 335 0.34 12.29 -0.48
N ARG A 336 1.59 12.61 -0.11
CA ARG A 336 1.99 12.84 1.28
C ARG A 336 1.75 14.27 1.75
N THR A 337 1.30 15.16 0.87
CA THR A 337 0.98 16.53 1.25
C THR A 337 -0.19 16.51 2.26
N PRO A 338 -0.07 17.17 3.43
CA PRO A 338 -1.14 17.21 4.41
C PRO A 338 -2.45 17.75 3.80
N GLY A 339 -3.57 17.10 4.15
CA GLY A 339 -4.89 17.51 3.67
C GLY A 339 -5.26 17.00 2.28
N VAL A 340 -4.38 16.25 1.59
CA VAL A 340 -4.77 15.58 0.33
C VAL A 340 -5.76 14.45 0.61
N ASN A 341 -6.93 14.58 0.00
CA ASN A 341 -8.01 13.61 0.08
C ASN A 341 -7.87 12.58 -1.05
N ALA A 342 -7.91 11.29 -0.71
CA ALA A 342 -7.81 10.20 -1.68
C ALA A 342 -8.92 10.25 -2.75
N LEU A 343 -10.08 10.81 -2.41
CA LEU A 343 -11.22 10.95 -3.34
C LEU A 343 -10.93 11.93 -4.49
N ASP A 344 -10.04 12.90 -4.27
CA ASP A 344 -9.70 13.93 -5.25
C ASP A 344 -8.52 13.54 -6.15
N LEU A 345 -7.93 12.35 -5.93
CA LEU A 345 -6.75 11.90 -6.68
C LEU A 345 -7.06 11.39 -8.09
N GLY A 346 -8.32 11.27 -8.49
CA GLY A 346 -8.70 10.77 -9.83
C GLY A 346 -8.00 11.52 -10.96
N PRO A 347 -8.15 12.86 -11.06
CA PRO A 347 -7.43 13.68 -12.05
C PRO A 347 -5.91 13.58 -11.95
N PHE A 348 -5.35 13.53 -10.73
CA PHE A 348 -3.91 13.41 -10.52
C PHE A 348 -3.34 12.08 -11.05
N ASN A 349 -4.02 10.96 -10.76
CA ASN A 349 -3.67 9.65 -11.28
C ASN A 349 -3.81 9.57 -12.80
N ALA A 350 -4.83 10.23 -13.37
CA ALA A 350 -4.98 10.34 -14.82
C ALA A 350 -3.82 11.11 -15.46
N LYS A 351 -3.37 12.21 -14.84
CA LYS A 351 -2.18 12.97 -15.25
C LYS A 351 -0.92 12.11 -15.20
N ALA A 352 -0.70 11.36 -14.11
CA ALA A 352 0.44 10.46 -13.98
C ALA A 352 0.47 9.40 -15.08
N ARG A 353 -0.65 8.73 -15.33
CA ARG A 353 -0.79 7.76 -16.41
C ARG A 353 -0.55 8.40 -17.79
N GLN A 354 -1.06 9.60 -18.02
CA GLN A 354 -0.87 10.30 -19.28
C GLN A 354 0.60 10.65 -19.51
N LEU A 355 1.30 11.14 -18.49
CA LEU A 355 2.73 11.44 -18.60
C LEU A 355 3.54 10.17 -18.91
N CYS A 356 3.25 9.05 -18.24
CA CYS A 356 3.87 7.77 -18.57
C CYS A 356 3.67 7.40 -20.05
N ARG A 357 2.44 7.52 -20.57
CA ARG A 357 2.16 7.26 -22.00
C ARG A 357 2.92 8.24 -22.91
N THR A 358 3.01 9.51 -22.54
CA THR A 358 3.74 10.52 -23.31
C THR A 358 5.24 10.21 -23.39
N ILE A 359 5.88 9.83 -22.28
CA ILE A 359 7.30 9.43 -22.28
C ILE A 359 7.50 8.10 -22.99
N ALA A 360 6.59 7.13 -22.83
CA ALA A 360 6.66 5.88 -23.59
C ALA A 360 6.59 6.12 -25.10
N CYS A 361 5.68 6.98 -25.58
CA CYS A 361 5.58 7.32 -27.01
C CYS A 361 6.76 8.16 -27.52
N ASN A 362 7.45 8.88 -26.64
CA ASN A 362 8.62 9.68 -27.01
C ASN A 362 9.73 9.58 -25.93
N PRO A 363 10.50 8.47 -25.91
CA PRO A 363 11.56 8.26 -24.92
C PRO A 363 12.64 9.35 -24.92
N GLU A 364 12.79 10.10 -26.01
CA GLU A 364 13.74 11.23 -26.10
C GLU A 364 13.44 12.35 -25.10
N LEU A 365 12.21 12.43 -24.58
CA LEU A 365 11.87 13.38 -23.52
C LEU A 365 12.73 13.21 -22.26
N VAL A 366 13.36 12.05 -22.07
CA VAL A 366 14.26 11.79 -20.94
C VAL A 366 15.66 11.34 -21.38
N ILE A 367 15.81 10.76 -22.58
CA ILE A 367 17.11 10.27 -23.09
C ILE A 367 17.94 11.37 -23.78
N ALA A 368 17.33 12.46 -24.27
CA ALA A 368 18.08 13.53 -24.90
C ALA A 368 19.13 14.15 -23.95
N PRO A 369 20.17 14.83 -24.48
CA PRO A 369 21.10 15.59 -23.66
C PRO A 369 20.37 16.52 -22.68
N PHE A 370 20.78 16.49 -21.42
CA PHE A 370 20.07 17.16 -20.35
C PHE A 370 19.96 18.68 -20.61
N HIS A 371 18.74 19.19 -20.46
CA HIS A 371 18.44 20.62 -20.46
C HIS A 371 17.56 20.93 -19.25
N GLU A 372 17.74 22.11 -18.63
CA GLU A 372 17.03 22.48 -17.41
C GLU A 372 15.51 22.39 -17.60
N ASP A 373 14.98 22.83 -18.74
CA ASP A 373 13.54 22.83 -19.05
C ASP A 373 12.91 21.46 -19.35
N MET A 374 13.68 20.36 -19.39
CA MET A 374 13.13 19.02 -19.68
C MET A 374 11.99 18.63 -18.72
N HIS A 375 12.10 19.07 -17.46
CA HIS A 375 11.12 18.79 -16.43
C HIS A 375 9.70 19.28 -16.77
N LEU A 376 9.55 20.33 -17.59
CA LEU A 376 8.25 20.86 -18.01
C LEU A 376 7.43 19.84 -18.81
N LYS A 377 8.11 18.91 -19.50
CA LYS A 377 7.47 17.87 -20.32
C LYS A 377 7.62 16.46 -19.75
N ALA A 378 8.59 16.24 -18.86
CA ALA A 378 8.94 14.92 -18.36
C ALA A 378 8.76 14.75 -16.84
N SER A 379 8.39 15.80 -16.07
CA SER A 379 8.03 15.66 -14.65
C SER A 379 6.52 15.72 -14.42
N LEU A 380 6.00 14.88 -13.51
CA LEU A 380 4.57 14.81 -13.17
C LEU A 380 4.01 16.14 -12.65
N ASP A 381 4.77 16.84 -11.82
CA ASP A 381 4.38 18.12 -11.25
C ASP A 381 4.90 19.32 -12.06
N GLY A 382 5.70 19.07 -13.11
CA GLY A 382 6.33 20.10 -13.90
C GLY A 382 7.33 20.95 -13.12
N ARG A 383 7.87 20.44 -12.00
CA ARG A 383 8.96 21.07 -11.24
C ARG A 383 10.31 20.46 -11.62
N PRO A 384 11.43 21.19 -11.40
CA PRO A 384 12.76 20.64 -11.63
C PRO A 384 12.96 19.28 -10.97
N PHE A 385 13.66 18.38 -11.67
CA PHE A 385 13.98 17.06 -11.15
C PHE A 385 14.71 17.16 -9.82
N ARG A 386 14.46 16.21 -8.91
CA ARG A 386 15.07 16.19 -7.58
C ARG A 386 16.57 15.92 -7.68
N THR A 387 16.99 15.10 -8.65
CA THR A 387 18.39 14.73 -8.85
C THR A 387 18.82 14.92 -10.30
N PRO A 388 18.95 16.16 -10.81
CA PRO A 388 19.33 16.41 -12.22
C PRO A 388 20.66 15.74 -12.62
N ALA A 389 21.57 15.56 -11.67
CA ALA A 389 22.85 14.88 -11.85
C ALA A 389 22.71 13.46 -12.44
N VAL A 390 21.59 12.76 -12.19
CA VAL A 390 21.39 11.40 -12.73
C VAL A 390 21.25 11.40 -14.25
N PHE A 391 20.65 12.44 -14.83
CA PHE A 391 20.52 12.59 -16.28
C PHE A 391 21.91 12.78 -16.91
N HIS A 392 22.73 13.67 -16.35
CA HIS A 392 24.12 13.85 -16.78
C HIS A 392 24.94 12.56 -16.67
N ARG A 393 24.73 11.79 -15.60
CA ARG A 393 25.40 10.51 -15.40
C ARG A 393 24.98 9.47 -16.44
N ILE A 394 23.69 9.35 -16.74
CA ILE A 394 23.20 8.45 -17.80
C ILE A 394 23.75 8.88 -19.16
N GLN A 395 23.82 10.19 -19.44
CA GLN A 395 24.49 10.71 -20.63
C GLN A 395 25.97 10.30 -20.66
N ALA A 396 26.73 10.47 -19.58
CA ALA A 396 28.14 10.06 -19.54
C ALA A 396 28.32 8.55 -19.80
N LEU A 397 27.39 7.72 -19.30
CA LEU A 397 27.40 6.29 -19.57
C LEU A 397 27.06 5.95 -21.04
N LEU A 398 26.20 6.73 -21.71
CA LEU A 398 25.98 6.63 -23.16
C LEU A 398 27.25 7.01 -23.94
N HIS A 399 27.87 8.14 -23.60
CA HIS A 399 29.09 8.62 -24.27
C HIS A 399 30.28 7.67 -24.11
N SER A 400 30.45 7.08 -22.92
CA SER A 400 31.47 6.05 -22.67
C SER A 400 31.17 4.69 -23.31
N GLY A 401 29.97 4.51 -23.86
CA GLY A 401 29.54 3.28 -24.50
C GLY A 401 29.11 2.16 -23.54
N ARG A 402 29.05 2.43 -22.23
CA ARG A 402 28.50 1.50 -21.21
C ARG A 402 26.99 1.35 -21.32
N LEU A 403 26.31 2.40 -21.77
CA LEU A 403 24.92 2.31 -22.21
C LEU A 403 24.87 2.39 -23.74
N LYS A 404 24.01 1.56 -24.34
CA LYS A 404 23.68 1.63 -25.76
C LYS A 404 22.35 2.35 -25.90
N TYR A 405 22.34 3.38 -26.73
CA TYR A 405 21.14 4.21 -26.94
C TYR A 405 19.92 3.36 -27.34
N GLU A 406 20.09 2.41 -28.26
CA GLU A 406 18.99 1.53 -28.71
C GLU A 406 18.35 0.74 -27.56
N ILE A 407 19.18 0.14 -26.69
CA ILE A 407 18.71 -0.65 -25.55
C ILE A 407 18.02 0.27 -24.54
N LEU A 408 18.62 1.43 -24.23
CA LEU A 408 18.04 2.40 -23.30
C LEU A 408 16.69 2.92 -23.81
N PHE A 409 16.57 3.19 -25.11
CA PHE A 409 15.31 3.60 -25.74
C PHE A 409 14.21 2.56 -25.51
N ARG A 410 14.49 1.27 -25.75
CA ARG A 410 13.53 0.18 -25.51
C ARG A 410 13.19 0.03 -24.03
N ILE A 411 14.16 0.21 -23.15
CA ILE A 411 13.96 0.15 -21.70
C ILE A 411 13.07 1.29 -21.21
N VAL A 412 13.29 2.53 -21.66
CA VAL A 412 12.44 3.67 -21.29
C VAL A 412 11.02 3.47 -21.83
N PHE A 413 10.88 3.08 -23.10
CA PHE A 413 9.60 2.74 -23.69
C PHE A 413 8.83 1.71 -22.84
N ALA A 414 9.48 0.59 -22.49
CA ALA A 414 8.86 -0.48 -21.73
C ALA A 414 8.55 -0.07 -20.29
N ALA A 415 9.48 0.60 -19.60
CA ALA A 415 9.33 1.04 -18.22
C ALA A 415 8.08 1.92 -18.05
N PHE A 416 7.93 2.93 -18.90
CA PHE A 416 6.81 3.86 -18.82
C PHE A 416 5.50 3.25 -19.34
N THR A 417 5.54 2.32 -20.29
CA THR A 417 4.37 1.52 -20.68
C THR A 417 3.86 0.67 -19.51
N GLY A 418 4.75 -0.12 -18.90
CA GLY A 418 4.41 -0.96 -17.75
C GLY A 418 3.93 -0.17 -16.53
N ALA A 419 4.51 1.03 -16.30
CA ALA A 419 4.03 1.96 -15.29
C ALA A 419 2.60 2.44 -15.57
N ALA A 420 2.31 2.87 -16.80
CA ALA A 420 0.99 3.37 -17.20
C ALA A 420 -0.11 2.29 -17.08
N GLU A 421 0.14 1.09 -17.60
CA GLU A 421 -0.78 -0.04 -17.51
C GLU A 421 -1.04 -0.47 -16.06
N THR A 422 -0.01 -0.38 -15.22
CA THR A 422 -0.14 -0.72 -13.82
C THR A 422 -0.94 0.33 -13.05
N LEU A 423 -0.66 1.63 -13.23
CA LEU A 423 -1.50 2.68 -12.65
C LEU A 423 -2.97 2.54 -13.04
N GLU A 424 -3.26 2.21 -14.30
CA GLU A 424 -4.63 1.99 -14.78
C GLU A 424 -5.35 0.87 -14.01
N ARG A 425 -4.68 -0.27 -13.79
CA ARG A 425 -5.22 -1.38 -13.00
C ARG A 425 -5.39 -1.07 -11.50
N PHE A 426 -4.59 -0.16 -10.96
CA PHE A 426 -4.59 0.19 -9.53
C PHE A 426 -5.32 1.51 -9.22
N CYS A 427 -6.04 2.08 -10.20
CA CYS A 427 -6.86 3.29 -10.06
C CYS A 427 -8.33 3.06 -10.44
N GLU A 428 -8.82 1.83 -10.30
CA GLU A 428 -10.17 1.45 -10.74
C GLU A 428 -11.28 2.20 -10.01
N GLU A 429 -11.03 2.63 -8.77
CA GLU A 429 -11.99 3.39 -7.96
C GLU A 429 -12.36 4.75 -8.59
N TYR A 430 -11.53 5.26 -9.50
CA TYR A 430 -11.74 6.54 -10.21
C TYR A 430 -12.31 6.36 -11.63
N LYS A 431 -12.70 5.14 -12.03
CA LYS A 431 -13.27 4.91 -13.37
C LYS A 431 -14.54 5.74 -13.58
N PRO A 432 -14.79 6.23 -14.81
CA PRO A 432 -16.06 6.86 -15.17
C PRO A 432 -17.25 5.94 -14.81
N GLY A 433 -18.31 6.52 -14.27
CA GLY A 433 -19.48 5.76 -13.80
C GLY A 433 -19.30 5.03 -12.45
N GLY A 434 -18.10 5.05 -11.86
CA GLY A 434 -17.85 4.56 -10.50
C GLY A 434 -18.50 5.41 -9.42
N LYS A 435 -18.51 4.93 -8.16
CA LYS A 435 -19.14 5.62 -7.03
C LYS A 435 -18.60 7.03 -6.80
N ILE A 436 -17.28 7.23 -6.91
CA ILE A 436 -16.66 8.55 -6.76
C ILE A 436 -17.14 9.49 -7.87
N ALA A 437 -17.15 9.05 -9.12
CA ALA A 437 -17.57 9.86 -10.28
C ALA A 437 -19.06 10.21 -10.27
N ARG A 438 -19.91 9.35 -9.69
CA ARG A 438 -21.37 9.57 -9.58
C ARG A 438 -21.78 10.42 -8.38
N ALA A 439 -20.91 10.59 -7.39
CA ALA A 439 -21.26 11.25 -6.16
C ALA A 439 -21.43 12.76 -6.34
N ALA A 440 -22.44 13.33 -5.66
CA ALA A 440 -22.62 14.76 -5.60
C ALA A 440 -21.39 15.44 -4.95
N PRO A 441 -20.96 16.63 -5.41
CA PRO A 441 -19.81 17.33 -4.85
C PRO A 441 -19.90 17.57 -3.33
N GLU A 442 -21.10 17.84 -2.81
CA GLU A 442 -21.37 18.06 -1.40
C GLU A 442 -21.10 16.79 -0.58
N LEU A 443 -21.48 15.63 -1.13
CA LEU A 443 -21.26 14.34 -0.50
C LEU A 443 -19.77 14.00 -0.46
N LEU A 444 -19.02 14.22 -1.54
CA LEU A 444 -17.57 14.03 -1.57
C LEU A 444 -16.85 14.95 -0.57
N LYS A 445 -17.24 16.23 -0.50
CA LYS A 445 -16.68 17.19 0.47
C LYS A 445 -16.93 16.82 1.92
N SER A 446 -18.00 16.08 2.21
CA SER A 446 -18.31 15.60 3.56
C SER A 446 -17.41 14.44 4.02
N VAL A 447 -16.61 13.86 3.11
CA VAL A 447 -15.80 12.67 3.37
C VAL A 447 -14.33 12.97 3.14
N PHE A 448 -13.56 12.90 4.22
CA PHE A 448 -12.10 12.94 4.12
C PHE A 448 -11.53 11.53 4.23
N VAL A 449 -10.75 11.13 3.22
CA VAL A 449 -9.98 9.89 3.24
C VAL A 449 -8.52 10.24 3.03
N PRO A 450 -7.60 9.90 3.95
CA PRO A 450 -6.21 10.24 3.74
C PRO A 450 -5.67 9.54 2.49
N ALA A 451 -4.86 10.23 1.70
CA ALA A 451 -4.24 9.66 0.49
C ALA A 451 -3.22 8.54 0.77
N THR A 452 -2.70 8.48 2.00
CA THR A 452 -1.74 7.49 2.48
C THR A 452 -2.22 6.83 3.75
N ASN A 453 -1.76 5.61 3.97
CA ASN A 453 -1.92 4.87 5.23
C ASN A 453 -0.73 5.06 6.19
N ASP A 454 0.16 6.04 5.98
CA ASP A 454 1.33 6.32 6.85
C ASP A 454 0.93 6.45 8.33
N ALA A 455 -0.23 7.07 8.61
CA ALA A 455 -0.78 7.24 9.96
C ALA A 455 -1.23 5.93 10.63
N ASN A 456 -1.42 4.86 9.85
CA ASN A 456 -1.83 3.53 10.32
C ASN A 456 -0.68 2.51 10.28
N GLU A 457 0.30 2.68 9.38
CA GLU A 457 1.42 1.74 9.16
C GLU A 457 2.76 2.21 9.75
N GLY A 458 2.85 3.47 10.19
CA GLY A 458 4.09 4.02 10.73
C GLY A 458 4.39 3.57 12.17
N LYS A 459 5.68 3.57 12.54
CA LYS A 459 6.12 3.41 13.94
C LYS A 459 5.50 4.45 14.88
N ILE A 460 5.07 5.59 14.34
CA ILE A 460 4.32 6.63 15.07
C ILE A 460 2.90 6.16 15.39
N ALA A 461 2.25 5.42 14.50
CA ALA A 461 0.94 4.80 14.75
C ALA A 461 1.06 3.74 15.86
N ASP A 462 2.09 2.90 15.77
CA ASP A 462 2.42 1.90 16.79
C ASP A 462 2.74 2.56 18.14
N HIS A 463 3.53 3.64 18.13
CA HIS A 463 3.85 4.43 19.32
C HIS A 463 2.61 5.09 19.91
N GLY A 464 1.74 5.67 19.08
CA GLY A 464 0.47 6.24 19.51
C GLY A 464 -0.45 5.17 20.11
N ALA A 465 -0.53 3.99 19.50
CA ALA A 465 -1.29 2.87 20.04
C ALA A 465 -0.68 2.29 21.33
N PHE A 466 0.63 2.42 21.51
CA PHE A 466 1.34 2.02 22.71
C PHE A 466 1.12 3.01 23.85
N ILE A 467 1.31 4.32 23.62
CA ILE A 467 1.04 5.36 24.62
C ILE A 467 -0.43 5.32 25.05
N ARG A 468 -1.37 5.11 24.13
CA ARG A 468 -2.79 4.94 24.51
C ARG A 468 -3.04 3.76 25.46
N ARG A 469 -2.23 2.70 25.36
CA ARG A 469 -2.32 1.51 26.24
C ARG A 469 -1.50 1.65 27.53
N ALA A 470 -0.43 2.45 27.49
CA ALA A 470 0.45 2.71 28.62
C ALA A 470 0.86 4.20 28.62
N PRO A 471 -0.02 5.10 29.10
CA PRO A 471 0.20 6.55 28.97
C PRO A 471 1.42 7.06 29.74
N SER A 472 1.82 6.34 30.79
CA SER A 472 3.00 6.62 31.60
C SER A 472 4.29 6.00 31.05
N ALA A 473 4.20 5.21 29.97
CA ALA A 473 5.38 4.56 29.40
C ALA A 473 6.25 5.57 28.65
N ARG A 474 7.55 5.56 28.95
CA ARG A 474 8.53 6.42 28.28
C ARG A 474 8.79 5.91 26.86
N LEU A 475 9.17 6.82 25.95
CA LEU A 475 9.57 6.48 24.59
C LEU A 475 10.72 5.45 24.56
N SER A 476 11.65 5.52 25.52
CA SER A 476 12.72 4.52 25.68
C SER A 476 12.18 3.11 25.93
N PHE A 477 11.11 2.98 26.71
CA PHE A 477 10.45 1.70 26.97
C PHE A 477 9.66 1.20 25.75
N PHE A 478 9.00 2.08 25.00
CA PHE A 478 8.42 1.73 23.71
C PHE A 478 9.48 1.19 22.74
N ASN A 479 10.59 1.90 22.59
CA ASN A 479 11.70 1.49 21.73
C ASN A 479 12.26 0.14 22.17
N ALA A 480 12.50 -0.06 23.47
CA ALA A 480 12.97 -1.32 24.03
C ALA A 480 11.98 -2.47 23.78
N ALA A 481 10.69 -2.27 24.03
CA ALA A 481 9.65 -3.28 23.82
C ALA A 481 9.48 -3.63 22.33
N THR A 482 9.61 -2.63 21.45
CA THR A 482 9.54 -2.81 20.00
C THR A 482 10.75 -3.59 19.49
N MET A 483 11.96 -3.23 19.93
CA MET A 483 13.18 -3.98 19.63
C MET A 483 13.13 -5.41 20.19
N TYR A 484 12.66 -5.60 21.42
CA TYR A 484 12.53 -6.92 22.04
C TYR A 484 11.63 -7.85 21.21
N LYS A 485 10.49 -7.34 20.73
CA LYS A 485 9.60 -8.07 19.81
C LYS A 485 10.25 -8.35 18.46
N GLN A 486 10.91 -7.36 17.87
CA GLN A 486 11.54 -7.51 16.56
C GLN A 486 12.69 -8.53 16.58
N ASN A 487 13.47 -8.55 17.66
CA ASN A 487 14.63 -9.41 17.81
C ASN A 487 14.28 -10.86 18.22
N GLN A 488 13.00 -11.18 18.43
CA GLN A 488 12.53 -12.50 18.91
C GLN A 488 13.34 -13.05 20.09
N SER A 489 13.76 -12.19 21.00
CA SER A 489 14.60 -12.57 22.14
C SER A 489 13.73 -13.22 23.22
N ARG A 490 13.18 -14.41 22.93
CA ARG A 490 12.67 -15.31 23.95
C ARG A 490 13.89 -15.94 24.63
N ARG A 491 14.02 -15.75 25.94
CA ARG A 491 14.71 -16.74 26.77
C ARG A 491 13.81 -17.96 26.94
#